data_AF-H6RNB6-F1
#
_entry.id   AF-H6RNB6-F1
#
_cell.length_a   1.000
_cell.length_b   1.000
_cell.length_c   1.000
_cell.angle_alpha   90.00
_cell.angle_beta   90.00
_cell.angle_gamma   90.00
#
_symmetry.space_group_name_H-M   'P 1'
#
loop_
_entity.id
_entity.type
_entity.pdbx_description
1 polymer ?
#
loop_
_entity_poly.entity_id
_entity_poly.type
_entity_poly.pdbx_seq_one_letter_code
_entity_poly.pdbx_strand_id
1 'polypeptide(L)'
;MTNETPNTPGLSETELREMTVDDLRRRAKDDGVEGTSSMKKEELVDAISQAYEEDRGDGGDKGGDKGGGEAGEPGDRGPDDGHLRTGDQTSKSLKYSQEITSLDEDPERAGRSLATTSHEVVRRWAEDRGGVPATVEGTEHGDHLGVLRFDFGGDSENLRHVSWDEWFDTFDARKLNFLYQEERKDGNQSTFFRLESPDREDA
;
A
#
# COMPACT_ATOMS: atom_id res chain seq x y z
N MET A 1 33.32 -12.18 -5.79
CA MET A 1 32.36 -12.25 -4.67
C MET A 1 31.03 -11.85 -5.27
N THR A 2 29.96 -12.62 -5.36
CA THR A 2 29.57 -14.00 -5.05
C THR A 2 28.17 -14.08 -5.66
N ASN A 3 27.88 -15.01 -6.57
CA ASN A 3 26.53 -15.55 -6.72
C ASN A 3 26.53 -16.81 -7.60
N GLU A 4 26.88 -17.93 -6.98
CA GLU A 4 26.24 -19.23 -7.23
C GLU A 4 25.54 -19.51 -5.89
N THR A 5 24.25 -19.81 -5.74
CA THR A 5 23.36 -20.88 -6.28
C THR A 5 22.00 -20.71 -5.54
N PRO A 6 20.88 -21.48 -5.74
CA PRO A 6 20.56 -22.50 -6.73
C PRO A 6 19.12 -22.44 -7.33
N ASN A 7 18.93 -23.07 -8.50
CA ASN A 7 17.69 -23.71 -9.00
C ASN A 7 16.31 -23.14 -8.58
N THR A 8 15.80 -22.18 -9.35
CA THR A 8 14.35 -22.02 -9.56
C THR A 8 14.08 -22.26 -11.05
N PRO A 9 13.24 -23.23 -11.45
CA PRO A 9 12.90 -23.39 -12.85
C PRO A 9 11.97 -22.24 -13.24
N GLY A 10 12.52 -21.21 -13.87
CA GLY A 10 11.78 -20.02 -14.26
C GLY A 10 12.71 -18.95 -14.77
N LEU A 11 13.17 -19.14 -16.01
CA LEU A 11 13.83 -18.21 -16.93
C LEU A 11 14.13 -16.82 -16.35
N SER A 12 15.41 -16.55 -16.06
CA SER A 12 15.85 -15.23 -15.61
C SER A 12 16.05 -14.30 -16.81
N GLU A 13 15.80 -13.00 -16.62
CA GLU A 13 15.98 -11.95 -17.64
C GLU A 13 17.35 -12.02 -18.36
N THR A 14 18.39 -12.48 -17.66
CA THR A 14 19.72 -12.72 -18.21
C THR A 14 19.71 -13.75 -19.35
N GLU A 15 18.93 -14.82 -19.24
CA GLU A 15 18.82 -15.87 -20.26
C GLU A 15 18.08 -15.35 -21.51
N LEU A 16 17.03 -14.54 -21.32
CA LEU A 16 16.30 -13.89 -22.42
C LEU A 16 17.21 -12.93 -23.21
N ARG A 17 18.12 -12.22 -22.52
CA ARG A 17 19.12 -11.35 -23.17
C ARG A 17 20.13 -12.12 -24.01
N GLU A 18 20.38 -13.39 -23.72
CA GLU A 18 21.27 -14.25 -24.51
C GLU A 18 20.59 -14.84 -25.75
N MET A 19 19.25 -14.91 -25.79
CA MET A 19 18.48 -15.45 -26.91
C MET A 19 18.48 -14.55 -28.16
N THR A 20 18.18 -15.14 -29.32
CA THR A 20 18.07 -14.37 -30.58
C THR A 20 16.74 -13.64 -30.67
N VAL A 21 16.67 -12.58 -31.48
CA VAL A 21 15.44 -11.79 -31.69
C VAL A 21 14.30 -12.66 -32.23
N ASP A 22 14.61 -13.63 -33.10
CA ASP A 22 13.62 -14.53 -33.67
C ASP A 22 13.07 -15.52 -32.62
N ASP A 23 13.91 -16.00 -31.70
CA ASP A 23 13.47 -16.85 -30.59
C ASP A 23 12.64 -16.06 -29.57
N LEU A 24 13.04 -14.82 -29.26
CA LEU A 24 12.28 -13.91 -28.41
C LEU A 24 10.92 -13.59 -29.02
N ARG A 25 10.82 -13.31 -30.32
CA ARG A 25 9.53 -13.07 -30.99
C ARG A 25 8.61 -14.28 -30.97
N ARG A 26 9.17 -15.48 -31.17
CA ARG A 26 8.41 -16.73 -31.11
C ARG A 26 7.87 -16.95 -29.69
N ARG A 27 8.71 -16.72 -28.68
CA ARG A 27 8.37 -16.84 -27.26
C ARG A 27 7.29 -15.83 -26.85
N ALA A 28 7.52 -14.54 -27.11
CA ALA A 28 6.55 -13.48 -26.86
C ALA A 28 5.16 -13.78 -27.46
N LYS A 29 5.10 -14.34 -28.67
CA LYS A 29 3.84 -14.75 -29.29
C LYS A 29 3.18 -15.96 -28.62
N ASP A 30 3.98 -16.90 -28.12
CA ASP A 30 3.53 -18.08 -27.37
C ASP A 30 2.94 -17.66 -26.00
N ASP A 31 3.54 -16.64 -25.38
CA ASP A 31 3.10 -16.02 -24.13
C ASP A 31 2.03 -14.91 -24.35
N GLY A 32 1.47 -14.78 -25.57
CA GLY A 32 0.32 -13.90 -25.85
C GLY A 32 0.63 -12.42 -26.10
N VAL A 33 1.90 -12.01 -26.19
CA VAL A 33 2.32 -10.63 -26.47
C VAL A 33 2.05 -10.28 -27.95
N GLU A 34 1.24 -9.25 -28.18
CA GLU A 34 0.93 -8.73 -29.51
C GLU A 34 1.93 -7.67 -29.99
N GLY A 35 2.13 -7.54 -31.31
CA GLY A 35 2.99 -6.47 -31.88
C GLY A 35 4.50 -6.76 -31.94
N THR A 36 4.92 -8.01 -31.69
CA THR A 36 6.33 -8.44 -31.59
C THR A 36 7.17 -8.27 -32.87
N SER A 37 6.50 -8.14 -34.03
CA SER A 37 7.14 -8.01 -35.35
C SER A 37 8.01 -6.77 -35.51
N SER A 38 7.69 -5.69 -34.81
CA SER A 38 8.37 -4.39 -34.94
C SER A 38 9.29 -4.06 -33.76
N MET A 39 9.21 -4.85 -32.68
CA MET A 39 9.96 -4.62 -31.44
C MET A 39 11.44 -4.96 -31.61
N LYS A 40 12.28 -4.19 -30.91
CA LYS A 40 13.71 -4.47 -30.76
C LYS A 40 13.94 -5.56 -29.72
N LYS A 41 15.15 -6.12 -29.72
CA LYS A 41 15.54 -7.19 -28.79
C LYS A 41 15.24 -6.84 -27.33
N GLU A 42 15.57 -5.62 -26.91
CA GLU A 42 15.38 -5.17 -25.52
C GLU A 42 13.89 -5.04 -25.17
N GLU A 43 13.08 -4.51 -26.08
CA GLU A 43 11.62 -4.40 -25.90
C GLU A 43 10.95 -5.79 -25.87
N LEU A 44 11.47 -6.76 -26.63
CA LEU A 44 10.99 -8.14 -26.58
C LEU A 44 11.36 -8.82 -25.27
N VAL A 45 12.56 -8.60 -24.74
CA VAL A 45 12.98 -9.16 -23.45
C VAL A 45 12.11 -8.61 -22.32
N ASP A 46 11.87 -7.30 -22.33
CA ASP A 46 11.02 -6.60 -21.35
C ASP A 46 9.58 -7.11 -21.40
N ALA A 47 8.98 -7.15 -22.60
CA ALA A 47 7.61 -7.63 -22.79
C ALA A 47 7.43 -9.11 -22.42
N ILE A 48 8.45 -9.95 -22.65
CA ILE A 48 8.41 -11.36 -22.23
C ILE A 48 8.57 -11.46 -20.72
N SER A 49 9.49 -10.71 -20.09
CA SER A 49 9.63 -10.71 -18.63
C SER A 49 8.32 -10.31 -17.96
N GLN A 50 7.72 -9.23 -18.45
CA GLN A 50 6.43 -8.74 -17.97
C GLN A 50 5.32 -9.77 -18.15
N ALA A 51 5.22 -10.43 -19.31
CA ALA A 51 4.24 -11.48 -19.54
C ALA A 51 4.44 -12.72 -18.62
N TYR A 52 5.68 -13.04 -18.24
CA TYR A 52 5.99 -14.10 -17.27
C TYR A 52 5.65 -13.73 -15.82
N GLU A 53 5.68 -12.44 -15.51
CA GLU A 53 5.21 -11.91 -14.24
C GLU A 53 3.66 -11.88 -14.20
N GLU A 54 3.03 -11.64 -15.35
CA GLU A 54 1.57 -11.62 -15.52
C GLU A 54 0.93 -13.02 -15.57
N ASP A 55 1.60 -14.06 -16.09
CA ASP A 55 1.10 -15.46 -16.05
C ASP A 55 1.09 -16.06 -14.63
N ARG A 56 1.85 -15.47 -13.69
CA ARG A 56 1.70 -15.74 -12.24
C ARG A 56 0.60 -14.92 -11.58
N GLY A 57 -0.13 -14.11 -12.34
CA GLY A 57 -0.97 -13.02 -11.84
C GLY A 57 -2.45 -13.11 -12.21
N ASP A 58 -3.08 -14.28 -12.18
CA ASP A 58 -4.54 -14.37 -12.04
C ASP A 58 -4.95 -15.60 -11.22
N GLY A 59 -5.15 -15.39 -9.92
CA GLY A 59 -5.51 -16.46 -9.00
C GLY A 59 -5.14 -16.19 -7.53
N GLY A 60 -5.62 -15.07 -6.98
CA GLY A 60 -5.84 -14.83 -5.56
C GLY A 60 -4.91 -15.51 -4.55
N ASP A 61 -3.80 -14.84 -4.23
CA ASP A 61 -3.27 -14.68 -2.86
C ASP A 61 -2.18 -13.62 -2.97
N LYS A 62 -2.48 -12.34 -2.64
CA LYS A 62 -1.44 -11.38 -2.27
C LYS A 62 -0.91 -11.79 -0.88
N GLY A 63 -0.37 -13.00 -0.77
CA GLY A 63 0.66 -13.32 0.19
C GLY A 63 1.90 -12.60 -0.29
N GLY A 64 1.95 -11.29 -0.02
CA GLY A 64 3.19 -10.54 -0.12
C GLY A 64 4.27 -11.34 0.59
N ASP A 65 5.48 -11.29 0.05
CA ASP A 65 6.68 -11.69 0.76
C ASP A 65 6.58 -11.07 2.17
N LYS A 66 6.11 -11.85 3.15
CA LYS A 66 6.25 -11.56 4.56
C LYS A 66 7.73 -11.75 4.83
N GLY A 67 8.55 -10.81 4.34
CA GLY A 67 9.69 -10.36 5.09
C GLY A 67 9.16 -10.21 6.51
N GLY A 68 9.75 -10.96 7.45
CA GLY A 68 9.20 -11.19 8.79
C GLY A 68 9.15 -9.95 9.70
N GLY A 69 8.93 -8.78 9.10
CA GLY A 69 8.65 -7.51 9.72
C GLY A 69 7.16 -7.32 10.01
N GLU A 70 6.88 -6.41 10.92
CA GLU A 70 5.54 -6.03 11.37
C GLU A 70 4.98 -4.95 10.43
N ALA A 71 3.71 -5.00 10.06
CA ALA A 71 3.12 -4.04 9.12
C ALA A 71 3.40 -2.57 9.49
N GLY A 72 3.64 -1.73 8.49
CA GLY A 72 4.01 -0.32 8.64
C GLY A 72 5.47 -0.05 9.01
N GLU A 73 6.37 -1.03 8.92
CA GLU A 73 7.80 -0.76 9.00
C GLU A 73 8.29 0.15 7.85
N PRO A 74 9.43 0.86 8.01
CA PRO A 74 9.96 1.73 6.95
C PRO A 74 10.11 0.98 5.62
N GLY A 75 9.49 1.52 4.57
CA GLY A 75 9.40 0.88 3.25
C GLY A 75 8.12 0.07 3.01
N ASP A 76 7.28 -0.15 4.02
CA ASP A 76 5.92 -0.70 3.85
C ASP A 76 4.94 0.45 3.54
N ARG A 77 4.74 0.72 2.24
CA ARG A 77 3.76 1.71 1.78
C ARG A 77 2.34 1.16 1.65
N GLY A 78 2.14 -0.12 1.98
CA GLY A 78 0.88 -0.80 1.79
C GLY A 78 0.54 -1.08 0.32
N PRO A 79 -0.66 -1.62 0.06
CA PRO A 79 -1.02 -2.19 -1.25
C PRO A 79 -1.21 -1.15 -2.37
N ASP A 80 -1.32 0.14 -2.03
CA ASP A 80 -1.54 1.26 -2.95
C ASP A 80 -0.32 2.18 -3.08
N ASP A 81 0.87 1.76 -2.60
CA ASP A 81 2.10 2.56 -2.57
C ASP A 81 1.93 3.95 -1.89
N GLY A 82 0.99 4.05 -0.95
CA GLY A 82 0.66 5.29 -0.25
C GLY A 82 -0.26 6.25 -1.00
N HIS A 83 -0.67 5.94 -2.23
CA HIS A 83 -1.57 6.77 -3.03
C HIS A 83 -3.00 6.81 -2.47
N LEU A 84 -3.64 7.98 -2.55
CA LEU A 84 -5.01 8.14 -2.09
C LEU A 84 -5.98 7.34 -2.94
N ARG A 85 -6.81 6.57 -2.25
CA ARG A 85 -7.93 5.86 -2.84
C ARG A 85 -9.01 6.89 -3.14
N THR A 86 -9.30 7.11 -4.42
CA THR A 86 -10.31 8.08 -4.88
C THR A 86 -11.39 7.39 -5.72
N GLY A 87 -12.59 7.95 -5.70
CA GLY A 87 -13.77 7.48 -6.43
C GLY A 87 -14.80 8.59 -6.65
N ASP A 88 -15.94 8.27 -7.27
CA ASP A 88 -16.98 9.24 -7.60
C ASP A 88 -17.53 10.00 -6.39
N GLN A 89 -17.53 9.36 -5.22
CA GLN A 89 -18.02 9.93 -3.95
C GLN A 89 -16.91 10.55 -3.08
N THR A 90 -15.72 10.80 -3.63
CA THR A 90 -14.62 11.39 -2.87
C THR A 90 -15.00 12.73 -2.22
N SER A 91 -14.93 12.79 -0.89
CA SER A 91 -15.22 13.98 -0.11
C SER A 91 -14.34 15.16 -0.48
N LYS A 92 -14.90 16.38 -0.35
CA LYS A 92 -14.15 17.62 -0.59
C LYS A 92 -12.93 17.75 0.35
N SER A 93 -13.04 17.25 1.58
CA SER A 93 -11.93 17.16 2.54
C SER A 93 -10.73 16.43 1.96
N LEU A 94 -10.95 15.25 1.36
CA LEU A 94 -9.88 14.48 0.74
C LEU A 94 -9.29 15.22 -0.47
N LYS A 95 -10.14 15.82 -1.32
CA LYS A 95 -9.69 16.58 -2.52
C LYS A 95 -8.80 17.78 -2.20
N TYR A 96 -8.96 18.40 -1.04
CA TYR A 96 -8.15 19.55 -0.61
C TYR A 96 -7.01 19.18 0.35
N SER A 97 -6.93 17.90 0.75
CA SER A 97 -5.83 17.40 1.57
C SER A 97 -4.61 17.17 0.70
N GLN A 98 -3.42 17.38 1.26
CA GLN A 98 -2.18 17.01 0.57
C GLN A 98 -1.98 15.50 0.71
N GLU A 99 -1.72 14.83 -0.40
CA GLU A 99 -1.30 13.43 -0.41
C GLU A 99 0.14 13.34 0.12
N ILE A 100 0.36 12.39 1.03
CA ILE A 100 1.67 12.03 1.57
C ILE A 100 1.84 10.54 1.34
N THR A 101 2.77 10.14 0.49
CA THR A 101 3.01 8.72 0.16
C THR A 101 4.16 8.13 0.95
N SER A 102 5.04 8.97 1.48
CA SER A 102 6.29 8.57 2.13
C SER A 102 6.64 9.45 3.34
N LEU A 103 7.55 8.95 4.18
CA LEU A 103 8.04 9.65 5.38
C LEU A 103 8.93 10.87 5.06
N ASP A 104 9.41 10.96 3.83
CA ASP A 104 10.30 12.03 3.36
C ASP A 104 9.53 13.29 2.93
N GLU A 105 8.21 13.19 2.82
CA GLU A 105 7.34 14.26 2.32
C GLU A 105 6.85 15.15 3.46
N ASP A 106 7.24 16.42 3.41
CA ASP A 106 6.81 17.44 4.35
C ASP A 106 5.46 18.09 3.96
N PRO A 107 4.66 18.54 4.95
CA PRO A 107 3.49 19.36 4.69
C PRO A 107 3.88 20.67 3.99
N GLU A 108 3.14 21.04 2.94
CA GLU A 108 3.32 22.31 2.22
C GLU A 108 3.14 23.54 3.13
N ARG A 109 2.38 23.39 4.23
CA ARG A 109 2.23 24.41 5.27
C ARG A 109 1.78 23.82 6.61
N ALA A 110 2.20 24.47 7.69
CA ALA A 110 1.71 24.19 9.05
C ALA A 110 0.17 24.22 9.13
N GLY A 111 -0.39 23.21 9.80
CA GLY A 111 -1.84 23.07 9.99
C GLY A 111 -2.65 22.67 8.75
N ARG A 112 -2.01 22.29 7.64
CA ARG A 112 -2.70 21.69 6.49
C ARG A 112 -3.24 20.30 6.86
N SER A 113 -4.38 19.94 6.28
CA SER A 113 -4.89 18.56 6.32
C SER A 113 -4.11 17.70 5.33
N LEU A 114 -3.59 16.59 5.82
CA LEU A 114 -2.83 15.61 5.06
C LEU A 114 -3.68 14.36 4.90
N ALA A 115 -3.42 13.59 3.87
CA ALA A 115 -4.05 12.31 3.64
C ALA A 115 -3.02 11.30 3.13
N THR A 116 -3.13 10.05 3.55
CA THR A 116 -2.24 8.97 3.13
C THR A 116 -2.95 7.62 3.17
N THR A 117 -2.44 6.66 2.42
CA THR A 117 -2.73 5.23 2.59
C THR A 117 -1.49 4.43 2.98
N SER A 118 -0.36 5.12 3.18
CA SER A 118 0.95 4.52 3.42
C SER A 118 1.04 3.98 4.84
N HIS A 119 1.32 2.68 4.99
CA HIS A 119 1.37 2.04 6.30
C HIS A 119 2.50 2.61 7.16
N GLU A 120 3.68 2.83 6.57
CA GLU A 120 4.82 3.44 7.26
C GLU A 120 4.50 4.85 7.77
N VAL A 121 3.77 5.67 6.99
CA VAL A 121 3.38 7.02 7.39
C VAL A 121 2.38 6.96 8.54
N VAL A 122 1.36 6.11 8.45
CA VAL A 122 0.33 5.95 9.49
C VAL A 122 0.95 5.44 10.79
N ARG A 123 1.78 4.40 10.71
CA ARG A 123 2.47 3.82 11.86
C ARG A 123 3.34 4.86 12.55
N ARG A 124 4.22 5.50 11.79
CA ARG A 124 5.13 6.52 12.31
C ARG A 124 4.38 7.68 12.95
N TRP A 125 3.32 8.15 12.32
CA TRP A 125 2.49 9.23 12.83
C TRP A 125 1.86 8.88 14.19
N ALA A 126 1.35 7.67 14.34
CA ALA A 126 0.75 7.19 15.58
C ALA A 126 1.80 7.00 16.67
N GLU A 127 2.90 6.29 16.37
CA GLU A 127 3.97 6.01 17.33
C GLU A 127 4.63 7.27 17.90
N ASP A 128 4.88 8.29 17.05
CA ASP A 128 5.44 9.57 17.48
C ASP A 128 4.57 10.29 18.52
N ARG A 129 3.27 10.01 18.48
CA ARG A 129 2.25 10.57 19.39
C ARG A 129 1.89 9.62 20.54
N GLY A 130 2.56 8.47 20.65
CA GLY A 130 2.26 7.43 21.64
C GLY A 130 0.96 6.69 21.39
N GLY A 131 0.49 6.68 20.14
CA GLY A 131 -0.72 5.99 19.71
C GLY A 131 -0.48 4.50 19.49
N VAL A 132 -1.34 3.67 20.10
CA VAL A 132 -1.36 2.22 19.93
C VAL A 132 -2.55 1.83 19.05
N PRO A 133 -2.39 1.00 18.00
CA PRO A 133 -3.50 0.55 17.17
C PRO A 133 -4.57 -0.15 18.02
N ALA A 134 -5.81 0.30 17.87
CA ALA A 134 -6.93 -0.17 18.64
C ALA A 134 -8.22 -0.25 17.80
N THR A 135 -9.19 -1.01 18.28
CA THR A 135 -10.55 -1.02 17.74
C THR A 135 -11.57 -0.78 18.85
N VAL A 136 -12.73 -0.23 18.51
CA VAL A 136 -13.83 -0.05 19.47
C VAL A 136 -14.63 -1.35 19.59
N GLU A 137 -14.65 -1.93 20.78
CA GLU A 137 -15.41 -3.15 21.05
C GLU A 137 -16.91 -2.93 20.78
N GLY A 138 -17.58 -3.92 20.18
CA GLY A 138 -19.01 -3.86 19.88
C GLY A 138 -19.37 -3.05 18.62
N THR A 139 -18.39 -2.54 17.89
CA THR A 139 -18.60 -1.95 16.54
C THR A 139 -18.16 -2.87 15.40
N GLU A 140 -17.79 -4.10 15.75
CA GLU A 140 -17.38 -5.16 14.81
C GLU A 140 -18.54 -5.53 13.88
N HIS A 141 -18.24 -5.67 12.59
CA HIS A 141 -19.23 -6.01 11.56
C HIS A 141 -18.68 -7.20 10.76
N GLY A 142 -19.33 -8.35 10.91
CA GLY A 142 -18.86 -9.61 10.30
C GLY A 142 -17.52 -10.04 10.89
N ASP A 143 -16.61 -10.47 10.02
CA ASP A 143 -15.28 -10.99 10.37
C ASP A 143 -14.19 -9.89 10.48
N HIS A 144 -14.56 -8.61 10.39
CA HIS A 144 -13.61 -7.50 10.40
C HIS A 144 -13.68 -6.67 11.69
N LEU A 145 -12.55 -6.07 12.08
CA LEU A 145 -12.47 -5.14 13.20
C LEU A 145 -13.51 -4.03 13.05
N GLY A 146 -14.02 -3.50 14.16
CA GLY A 146 -15.00 -2.43 14.14
C GLY A 146 -14.43 -1.08 13.68
N VAL A 147 -14.74 -0.02 14.42
CA VAL A 147 -14.14 1.29 14.18
C VAL A 147 -12.66 1.24 14.56
N LEU A 148 -11.79 1.48 13.59
CA LEU A 148 -10.35 1.58 13.79
C LEU A 148 -10.01 2.89 14.52
N ARG A 149 -9.22 2.78 15.60
CA ARG A 149 -8.78 3.88 16.45
C ARG A 149 -7.31 3.74 16.80
N PHE A 150 -6.78 4.79 17.44
CA PHE A 150 -5.51 4.75 18.16
C PHE A 150 -5.77 5.09 19.63
N ASP A 151 -5.22 4.30 20.53
CA ASP A 151 -5.21 4.59 21.96
C ASP A 151 -3.97 5.42 22.31
N PHE A 152 -4.19 6.60 22.87
CA PHE A 152 -3.13 7.53 23.30
C PHE A 152 -2.99 7.58 24.83
N GLY A 153 -3.53 6.60 25.57
CA GLY A 153 -3.36 6.48 27.03
C GLY A 153 -4.31 7.34 27.88
N GLY A 154 -5.53 7.59 27.41
CA GLY A 154 -6.60 8.28 28.16
C GLY A 154 -7.72 7.36 28.64
N ASP A 155 -8.79 7.91 29.23
CA ASP A 155 -10.03 7.20 29.64
C ASP A 155 -10.87 6.74 28.43
N SER A 156 -10.28 5.94 27.55
CA SER A 156 -11.00 5.34 26.42
C SER A 156 -11.62 4.03 26.88
N GLU A 157 -12.78 4.14 27.53
CA GLU A 157 -13.62 3.00 27.87
C GLU A 157 -14.05 2.33 26.54
N ASN A 158 -13.75 1.04 26.36
CA ASN A 158 -14.08 0.19 25.19
C ASN A 158 -13.09 0.17 24.00
N LEU A 159 -11.80 0.50 24.20
CA LEU A 159 -10.77 0.22 23.19
C LEU A 159 -10.10 -1.14 23.44
N ARG A 160 -10.05 -1.97 22.40
CA ARG A 160 -9.24 -3.21 22.35
C ARG A 160 -8.00 -2.94 21.52
N HIS A 161 -6.81 -3.10 22.12
CA HIS A 161 -5.55 -3.06 21.37
C HIS A 161 -5.47 -4.23 20.39
N VAL A 162 -5.01 -3.95 19.18
CA VAL A 162 -4.82 -4.92 18.10
C VAL A 162 -3.42 -4.78 17.53
N SER A 163 -2.96 -5.76 16.76
CA SER A 163 -1.67 -5.62 16.06
C SER A 163 -1.77 -4.64 14.88
N TRP A 164 -0.61 -4.15 14.42
CA TRP A 164 -0.54 -3.35 13.19
C TRP A 164 -1.03 -4.13 11.97
N ASP A 165 -0.68 -5.42 11.85
CA ASP A 165 -1.18 -6.32 10.80
C ASP A 165 -2.72 -6.32 10.76
N GLU A 166 -3.39 -6.56 11.89
CA GLU A 166 -4.86 -6.61 11.94
C GLU A 166 -5.51 -5.25 11.65
N TRP A 167 -4.87 -4.17 12.12
CA TRP A 167 -5.34 -2.81 11.89
C TRP A 167 -5.25 -2.44 10.40
N PHE A 168 -4.11 -2.72 9.77
CA PHE A 168 -3.88 -2.43 8.35
C PHE A 168 -4.69 -3.34 7.44
N ASP A 169 -4.85 -4.63 7.78
CA ASP A 169 -5.74 -5.54 7.06
C ASP A 169 -7.16 -4.97 6.95
N THR A 170 -7.72 -4.48 8.05
CA THR A 170 -9.04 -3.84 8.03
C THR A 170 -9.04 -2.50 7.29
N PHE A 171 -7.96 -1.71 7.42
CA PHE A 171 -7.80 -0.42 6.73
C PHE A 171 -7.80 -0.60 5.20
N ASP A 172 -7.10 -1.61 4.71
CA ASP A 172 -6.97 -1.95 3.29
C ASP A 172 -8.21 -2.63 2.74
N ALA A 173 -8.75 -3.63 3.46
CA ALA A 173 -9.97 -4.33 3.07
C ALA A 173 -11.14 -3.36 2.86
N ARG A 174 -11.19 -2.28 3.65
CA ARG A 174 -12.22 -1.23 3.57
C ARG A 174 -11.83 -0.05 2.67
N LYS A 175 -10.69 -0.11 2.00
CA LYS A 175 -10.17 0.92 1.10
C LYS A 175 -10.19 2.32 1.73
N LEU A 176 -9.77 2.42 2.99
CA LEU A 176 -9.82 3.66 3.75
C LEU A 176 -8.68 4.60 3.36
N ASN A 177 -8.90 5.90 3.50
CA ASN A 177 -7.85 6.91 3.48
C ASN A 177 -7.64 7.43 4.90
N PHE A 178 -6.38 7.59 5.30
CA PHE A 178 -6.00 8.16 6.58
C PHE A 178 -5.84 9.67 6.44
N LEU A 179 -6.83 10.45 6.88
CA LEU A 179 -6.75 11.90 6.93
C LEU A 179 -6.28 12.33 8.31
N TYR A 180 -5.25 13.16 8.36
CA TYR A 180 -4.66 13.63 9.61
C TYR A 180 -4.19 15.08 9.50
N GLN A 181 -3.82 15.62 10.65
CA GLN A 181 -3.18 16.94 10.74
C GLN A 181 -1.96 16.80 11.63
N GLU A 182 -0.84 17.41 11.24
CA GLU A 182 0.37 17.34 12.06
C GLU A 182 0.30 18.26 13.27
N GLU A 183 -0.10 19.52 13.03
CA GLU A 183 -0.09 20.59 14.02
C GLU A 183 -1.48 21.20 14.22
N ARG A 184 -1.81 21.49 15.48
CA ARG A 184 -2.96 22.32 15.84
C ARG A 184 -2.64 23.79 15.59
N LYS A 185 -3.66 24.65 15.59
CA LYS A 185 -3.50 26.11 15.45
C LYS A 185 -2.56 26.74 16.49
N ASP A 186 -2.39 26.07 17.63
CA ASP A 186 -1.55 26.51 18.74
C ASP A 186 -0.09 26.03 18.64
N GLY A 187 0.29 25.34 17.54
CA GLY A 187 1.64 24.81 17.31
C GLY A 187 1.93 23.47 18.01
N ASN A 188 0.97 22.92 18.76
CA ASN A 188 1.10 21.61 19.38
C ASN A 188 0.77 20.48 18.39
N GLN A 189 1.38 19.31 18.56
CA GLN A 189 1.06 18.11 17.78
C GLN A 189 -0.43 17.76 17.89
N SER A 190 -1.06 17.44 16.77
CA SER A 190 -2.46 17.03 16.72
C SER A 190 -2.58 15.51 16.73
N THR A 191 -3.45 14.98 17.60
CA THR A 191 -3.90 13.58 17.59
C THR A 191 -5.17 13.38 16.75
N PHE A 192 -5.55 14.41 15.99
CA PHE A 192 -6.73 14.36 15.15
C PHE A 192 -6.43 13.56 13.88
N PHE A 193 -7.19 12.48 13.70
CA PHE A 193 -7.27 11.74 12.45
C PHE A 193 -8.71 11.34 12.16
N ARG A 194 -8.97 11.05 10.89
CA ARG A 194 -10.23 10.49 10.40
C ARG A 194 -9.92 9.46 9.32
N LEU A 195 -10.71 8.40 9.29
CA LEU A 195 -10.71 7.43 8.22
C LEU A 195 -11.89 7.70 7.29
N GLU A 196 -11.62 7.93 6.00
CA GLU A 196 -12.66 8.15 4.98
C GLU A 196 -12.51 7.13 3.84
N SER A 197 -13.59 6.42 3.51
CA SER A 197 -13.63 5.58 2.30
C SER A 197 -14.07 6.44 1.10
N PRO A 198 -13.45 6.29 -0.08
CA PRO A 198 -13.87 7.02 -1.29
C PRO A 198 -15.21 6.52 -1.86
N ASP A 199 -15.61 5.30 -1.49
CA ASP A 199 -16.85 4.62 -1.89
C ASP A 199 -17.97 4.80 -0.84
N ARG A 200 -17.75 5.65 0.18
CA ARG A 200 -18.74 5.81 1.24
C ARG A 200 -19.94 6.59 0.72
N GLU A 201 -21.06 5.89 0.55
CA GLU A 201 -22.38 6.49 0.64
C GLU A 201 -22.53 7.09 2.06
N ASP A 202 -22.65 8.42 2.15
CA ASP A 202 -23.16 9.09 3.36
C ASP A 202 -24.48 8.40 3.75
N ALA A 203 -24.48 7.72 4.90
CA ALA A 203 -25.68 7.13 5.51
C ALA A 203 -26.44 8.17 6.32
#